data_AF-A0A7S4Q2X5-F1
#
_entry.id   AF-A0A7S4Q2X5-F1
#
_cell.length_a   1.000
_cell.length_b   1.000
_cell.length_c   1.000
_cell.angle_alpha   90.00
_cell.angle_beta   90.00
_cell.angle_gamma   90.00
#
_symmetry.space_group_name_H-M   'P 1'
#
loop_
_entity.id
_entity.type
_entity.pdbx_description
1 polymer ?
#
loop_
_entity_poly.entity_id
_entity_poly.type
_entity_poly.pdbx_seq_one_letter_code
_entity_poly.pdbx_strand_id
1 'polypeptide(L)'
;RQLMGARLCPQPAMPFFPSAFEGAQAGAKTPSPCLRLETPGSGIPMTLAREALFVAEEAREELATLRDCLVACGVLSRERLEAEKHRRRFRAAASASNGWSCILGASLEDLSRGPLTRIACLLGPQTGSRFRCTSTAVESACLKASAMYGPRFYVWGGFTGEANLESGESLDLGSGQWESLPPLAVRRAGGGCATVGHQIYVAGGFDGHANRASADRFDPATSQWEALPDMSSRRFGCSAVDYGGSFCVCGGNDGQVRLETVECFLPSQGTWRMLPQMSVQRIGAVAAALGGRLFVCGGQDLKSAESFDKGRWARIPPMSAKRFGASGGACAGCIYVCGGKGTGQPNLNSVERFVPSNGCWEELAPMMTRRFGAAAASIQGKLYVFGGNDLGIFKFGGTRLTSAECFCTETGEWEELPPLREGRSGPFVAAVVQQAWQL
;
A
#
# COMPACT_ATOMS: atom_id res chain seq x y z
N ARG A 1 30.17 -46.99 -37.65
CA ARG A 1 31.30 -46.59 -38.52
C ARG A 1 31.20 -45.07 -38.66
N GLN A 2 32.11 -44.23 -38.16
CA GLN A 2 33.52 -44.01 -38.60
C GLN A 2 33.58 -43.48 -40.05
N LEU A 3 34.31 -42.41 -40.40
CA LEU A 3 35.42 -41.68 -39.70
C LEU A 3 35.59 -40.19 -40.12
N MET A 4 36.09 -39.38 -39.16
CA MET A 4 36.96 -38.17 -39.20
C MET A 4 37.11 -37.19 -40.40
N GLY A 5 37.33 -35.90 -40.02
CA GLY A 5 38.10 -34.87 -40.72
C GLY A 5 38.34 -33.65 -39.80
N ALA A 6 39.52 -33.00 -39.78
CA ALA A 6 39.88 -31.96 -38.77
C ALA A 6 41.02 -31.00 -39.20
N ARG A 7 41.35 -30.00 -38.32
CA ARG A 7 42.43 -28.95 -38.39
C ARG A 7 42.01 -27.62 -39.07
N LEU A 8 42.53 -26.42 -38.75
CA LEU A 8 43.41 -25.92 -37.67
C LEU A 8 43.24 -24.37 -37.47
N CYS A 9 43.95 -23.77 -36.50
CA CYS A 9 43.93 -22.32 -36.13
C CYS A 9 44.95 -21.47 -36.94
N PRO A 10 44.92 -20.11 -36.88
CA PRO A 10 45.85 -19.41 -35.96
C PRO A 10 45.36 -18.05 -35.36
N GLN A 11 46.14 -17.50 -34.40
CA GLN A 11 46.06 -16.11 -33.87
C GLN A 11 47.00 -15.14 -34.60
N PRO A 12 46.87 -13.82 -34.38
CA PRO A 12 47.87 -13.04 -33.60
C PRO A 12 47.25 -11.93 -32.70
N ALA A 13 47.93 -11.12 -31.86
CA ALA A 13 49.18 -11.21 -31.07
C ALA A 13 49.23 -10.04 -30.03
N MET A 14 50.20 -10.00 -29.11
CA MET A 14 50.36 -8.99 -28.02
C MET A 14 51.79 -8.40 -27.97
N PRO A 15 51.96 -7.19 -27.39
CA PRO A 15 53.10 -6.83 -26.51
C PRO A 15 52.61 -6.34 -25.12
N PHE A 16 53.18 -6.68 -23.94
CA PHE A 16 54.55 -6.50 -23.39
C PHE A 16 54.95 -5.01 -23.19
N PHE A 17 55.47 -4.48 -22.05
CA PHE A 17 55.81 -4.90 -20.65
C PHE A 17 56.30 -3.59 -19.89
N PRO A 18 57.02 -3.53 -18.72
CA PRO A 18 56.81 -4.08 -17.34
C PRO A 18 57.16 -3.09 -16.15
N SER A 19 57.32 -3.63 -14.91
CA SER A 19 58.07 -3.13 -13.70
C SER A 19 57.42 -2.06 -12.76
N ALA A 20 57.71 -1.93 -11.44
CA ALA A 20 58.46 -2.68 -10.39
C ALA A 20 57.94 -2.25 -8.96
N PHE A 21 57.86 -3.10 -7.90
CA PHE A 21 58.80 -3.33 -6.75
C PHE A 21 59.23 -2.07 -5.92
N GLU A 22 59.37 -2.02 -4.58
CA GLU A 22 59.28 -2.99 -3.43
C GLU A 22 59.25 -2.27 -2.02
N GLY A 23 59.01 -2.98 -0.89
CA GLY A 23 59.28 -2.57 0.52
C GLY A 23 58.05 -2.54 1.48
N ALA A 24 57.92 -3.32 2.58
CA ALA A 24 58.68 -3.43 3.87
C ALA A 24 58.35 -2.33 4.91
N GLN A 25 58.24 -2.51 6.25
CA GLN A 25 58.18 -3.61 7.27
C GLN A 25 57.80 -2.95 8.66
N ALA A 26 57.49 -3.56 9.83
CA ALA A 26 56.95 -4.86 10.31
C ALA A 26 56.71 -4.82 11.87
N GLY A 27 55.88 -5.71 12.46
CA GLY A 27 55.73 -5.94 13.94
C GLY A 27 54.28 -6.09 14.47
N ALA A 28 53.79 -7.29 14.83
CA ALA A 28 53.78 -7.93 16.18
C ALA A 28 52.69 -7.40 17.15
N LYS A 29 51.87 -8.22 17.87
CA LYS A 29 51.75 -9.69 18.01
C LYS A 29 50.29 -10.13 18.37
N THR A 30 50.03 -11.43 18.30
CA THR A 30 48.74 -12.19 18.40
C THR A 30 48.34 -12.57 19.85
N PRO A 31 47.16 -13.20 20.17
CA PRO A 31 46.24 -13.97 19.29
C PRO A 31 44.70 -13.77 19.44
N SER A 32 43.97 -14.44 18.54
CA SER A 32 42.50 -14.51 18.45
C SER A 32 41.94 -15.84 19.03
N PRO A 33 40.64 -16.15 18.87
CA PRO A 33 40.29 -16.96 17.70
C PRO A 33 39.02 -16.49 16.96
N CYS A 34 39.17 -16.15 15.67
CA CYS A 34 38.07 -16.17 14.71
C CYS A 34 38.17 -17.47 13.90
N LEU A 35 37.06 -18.19 13.72
CA LEU A 35 37.02 -19.39 12.88
C LEU A 35 37.25 -19.00 11.41
N ARG A 36 38.27 -19.61 10.78
CA ARG A 36 38.45 -19.52 9.34
C ARG A 36 37.46 -20.43 8.62
N LEU A 37 36.89 -19.94 7.53
CA LEU A 37 36.43 -20.78 6.43
C LEU A 37 37.62 -21.07 5.52
N GLU A 38 38.18 -22.27 5.61
CA GLU A 38 39.11 -22.81 4.61
C GLU A 38 38.38 -23.88 3.80
N THR A 39 38.39 -23.75 2.48
CA THR A 39 37.72 -24.67 1.54
C THR A 39 38.72 -25.55 0.80
N PRO A 40 38.83 -26.85 1.14
CA PRO A 40 39.37 -27.84 0.22
C PRO A 40 38.29 -28.21 -0.81
N GLY A 41 38.68 -28.34 -2.08
CA GLY A 41 37.73 -28.54 -3.18
C GLY A 41 37.23 -29.97 -3.32
N SER A 42 35.93 -30.17 -3.14
CA SER A 42 35.18 -31.33 -3.65
C SER A 42 33.85 -30.88 -4.26
N GLY A 43 33.92 -30.35 -5.49
CA GLY A 43 32.72 -29.99 -6.24
C GLY A 43 31.88 -31.23 -6.51
N ILE A 44 30.65 -31.28 -5.96
CA ILE A 44 29.66 -32.31 -6.32
C ILE A 44 29.48 -32.26 -7.84
N PRO A 45 29.68 -33.36 -8.59
CA PRO A 45 29.48 -33.36 -10.03
C PRO A 45 28.09 -32.84 -10.39
N MET A 46 28.03 -31.89 -11.32
CA MET A 46 26.77 -31.29 -11.79
C MET A 46 25.80 -32.31 -12.40
N THR A 47 26.28 -33.52 -12.74
CA THR A 47 25.47 -34.70 -13.07
C THR A 47 24.75 -35.24 -11.84
N LEU A 48 25.48 -35.66 -10.79
CA LEU A 48 24.90 -36.15 -9.53
C LEU A 48 23.94 -35.16 -8.88
N ALA A 49 24.24 -33.86 -8.92
CA ALA A 49 23.34 -32.84 -8.41
C ALA A 49 22.03 -32.71 -9.23
N ARG A 50 22.07 -32.96 -10.55
CA ARG A 50 20.89 -32.99 -11.43
C ARG A 50 20.12 -34.30 -11.33
N GLU A 51 20.81 -35.43 -11.23
CA GLU A 51 20.23 -36.76 -11.02
C GLU A 51 19.46 -36.80 -9.70
N ALA A 52 20.04 -36.28 -8.61
CA ALA A 52 19.37 -36.14 -7.33
C ALA A 52 18.18 -35.18 -7.37
N LEU A 53 18.21 -34.12 -8.19
CA LEU A 53 17.07 -33.22 -8.38
C LEU A 53 15.94 -33.92 -9.15
N PHE A 54 16.28 -34.61 -10.24
CA PHE A 54 15.35 -35.33 -11.11
C PHE A 54 14.62 -36.45 -10.35
N VAL A 55 15.35 -37.30 -9.62
CA VAL A 55 14.75 -38.34 -8.76
C VAL A 55 13.88 -37.74 -7.66
N ALA A 56 14.25 -36.55 -7.14
CA ALA A 56 13.43 -35.83 -6.17
C ALA A 56 12.21 -35.10 -6.78
N GLU A 57 12.12 -34.97 -8.10
CA GLU A 57 10.97 -34.44 -8.84
C GLU A 57 10.05 -35.58 -9.30
N GLU A 58 10.61 -36.65 -9.85
CA GLU A 58 9.91 -37.91 -10.18
C GLU A 58 9.19 -38.47 -8.94
N ALA A 59 9.88 -38.58 -7.79
CA ALA A 59 9.26 -39.01 -6.53
C ALA A 59 8.21 -38.01 -5.97
N ARG A 60 8.21 -36.73 -6.39
CA ARG A 60 7.12 -35.78 -6.04
C ARG A 60 5.91 -35.98 -6.93
N GLU A 61 6.09 -36.30 -8.20
CA GLU A 61 4.99 -36.60 -9.12
C GLU A 61 4.32 -37.92 -8.76
N GLU A 62 5.07 -38.99 -8.47
CA GLU A 62 4.50 -40.25 -7.96
C GLU A 62 3.67 -40.04 -6.68
N LEU A 63 4.20 -39.28 -5.71
CA LEU A 63 3.49 -38.95 -4.47
C LEU A 63 2.29 -38.02 -4.69
N ALA A 64 2.27 -37.20 -5.76
CA ALA A 64 1.12 -36.40 -6.14
C ALA A 64 0.02 -37.25 -6.78
N THR A 65 0.38 -38.16 -7.68
CA THR A 65 -0.55 -39.12 -8.29
C THR A 65 -1.15 -40.06 -7.24
N LEU A 66 -0.33 -40.64 -6.35
CA LEU A 66 -0.81 -41.47 -5.23
C LEU A 66 -1.76 -40.70 -4.31
N ARG A 67 -1.45 -39.43 -3.99
CA ARG A 67 -2.35 -38.56 -3.23
C ARG A 67 -3.70 -38.42 -3.92
N ASP A 68 -3.71 -38.09 -5.21
CA ASP A 68 -4.95 -37.78 -5.92
C ASP A 68 -5.80 -39.04 -6.18
N CYS A 69 -5.18 -40.21 -6.38
CA CYS A 69 -5.86 -41.50 -6.34
C CYS A 69 -6.49 -41.78 -4.96
N LEU A 70 -5.77 -41.57 -3.86
CA LEU A 70 -6.28 -41.81 -2.51
C LEU A 70 -7.40 -40.82 -2.09
N VAL A 71 -7.38 -39.60 -2.64
CA VAL A 71 -8.48 -38.63 -2.51
C VAL A 71 -9.69 -39.05 -3.36
N ALA A 72 -9.48 -39.47 -4.61
CA ALA A 72 -10.55 -39.92 -5.50
C ALA A 72 -11.25 -41.20 -4.99
N CYS A 73 -10.52 -42.12 -4.36
CA CYS A 73 -11.07 -43.30 -3.68
C CYS A 73 -11.72 -43.00 -2.32
N GLY A 74 -11.78 -41.73 -1.88
CA GLY A 74 -12.41 -41.32 -0.61
C GLY A 74 -11.68 -41.76 0.67
N VAL A 75 -10.56 -42.47 0.56
CA VAL A 75 -9.76 -42.99 1.68
C VAL A 75 -9.13 -41.85 2.48
N LEU A 76 -8.83 -40.73 1.82
CA LEU A 76 -7.94 -39.70 2.36
C LEU A 76 -8.50 -38.29 2.07
N SER A 77 -9.07 -37.62 3.07
CA SER A 77 -9.61 -36.25 2.89
C SER A 77 -8.48 -35.22 2.72
N ARG A 78 -8.70 -34.26 1.81
CA ARG A 78 -7.68 -33.27 1.44
C ARG A 78 -7.33 -32.33 2.60
N GLU A 79 -8.31 -32.00 3.43
CA GLU A 79 -8.16 -31.18 4.64
C GLU A 79 -7.33 -31.93 5.70
N ARG A 80 -7.62 -33.24 5.91
CA ARG A 80 -6.88 -34.07 6.86
C ARG A 80 -5.41 -34.21 6.48
N LEU A 81 -5.10 -34.31 5.18
CA LEU A 81 -3.72 -34.38 4.69
C LEU A 81 -2.94 -33.09 4.94
N GLU A 82 -3.49 -31.93 4.56
CA GLU A 82 -2.80 -30.66 4.76
C GLU A 82 -2.69 -30.29 6.25
N ALA A 83 -3.69 -30.65 7.07
CA ALA A 83 -3.60 -30.53 8.52
C ALA A 83 -2.47 -31.40 9.13
N GLU A 84 -2.27 -32.63 8.63
CA GLU A 84 -1.17 -33.49 9.10
C GLU A 84 0.20 -33.03 8.60
N LYS A 85 0.31 -32.56 7.34
CA LYS A 85 1.52 -31.89 6.84
C LYS A 85 1.87 -30.66 7.69
N HIS A 86 0.87 -29.86 8.07
CA HIS A 86 1.07 -28.70 8.95
C HIS A 86 1.55 -29.14 10.34
N ARG A 87 0.91 -30.14 10.96
CA ARG A 87 1.37 -30.70 12.26
C ARG A 87 2.80 -31.25 12.20
N ARG A 88 3.21 -31.91 11.11
CA ARG A 88 4.59 -32.40 10.93
C ARG A 88 5.60 -31.28 10.76
N ARG A 89 5.29 -30.26 9.94
CA ARG A 89 6.13 -29.05 9.79
C ARG A 89 6.27 -28.29 11.11
N PHE A 90 5.18 -28.12 11.85
CA PHE A 90 5.18 -27.50 13.18
C PHE A 90 6.05 -28.27 14.18
N ARG A 91 5.89 -29.60 14.26
CA ARG A 91 6.75 -30.46 15.11
C ARG A 91 8.23 -30.33 14.74
N ALA A 92 8.57 -30.34 13.45
CA ALA A 92 9.95 -30.19 12.99
C ALA A 92 10.57 -28.84 13.38
N ALA A 93 9.83 -27.74 13.23
CA ALA A 93 10.25 -26.41 13.66
C ALA A 93 10.41 -26.30 15.19
N ALA A 94 9.48 -26.89 15.96
CA ALA A 94 9.58 -26.96 17.41
C ALA A 94 10.80 -27.77 17.87
N SER A 95 11.10 -28.91 17.24
CA SER A 95 12.30 -29.70 17.55
C SER A 95 13.61 -29.06 17.12
N ALA A 96 13.59 -28.11 16.17
CA ALA A 96 14.76 -27.37 15.72
C ALA A 96 15.12 -26.17 16.61
N SER A 97 14.28 -25.84 17.60
CA SER A 97 14.47 -24.67 18.48
C SER A 97 14.57 -25.09 19.96
N ASN A 98 15.78 -25.02 20.52
CA ASN A 98 16.13 -25.44 21.89
C ASN A 98 15.50 -24.61 23.03
N GLY A 99 14.38 -23.91 22.79
CA GLY A 99 13.73 -23.00 23.75
C GLY A 99 12.32 -23.41 24.21
N TRP A 100 11.74 -24.50 23.70
CA TRP A 100 10.31 -24.84 23.93
C TRP A 100 10.03 -25.72 25.16
N SER A 101 11.03 -26.00 26.00
CA SER A 101 10.90 -26.89 27.17
C SER A 101 9.89 -26.39 28.23
N CYS A 102 9.59 -25.09 28.26
CA CYS A 102 8.61 -24.48 29.17
C CYS A 102 7.13 -24.63 28.73
N ILE A 103 6.85 -25.07 27.50
CA ILE A 103 5.48 -25.02 26.93
C ILE A 103 4.73 -26.37 27.05
N LEU A 104 5.43 -27.49 27.28
CA LEU A 104 4.82 -28.82 27.42
C LEU A 104 4.01 -29.03 28.72
N GLY A 105 4.02 -28.05 29.63
CA GLY A 105 3.18 -28.04 30.85
C GLY A 105 2.09 -26.95 30.86
N ALA A 106 1.95 -26.15 29.79
CA ALA A 106 0.98 -25.06 29.73
C ALA A 106 -0.43 -25.59 29.40
N SER A 107 -1.45 -25.01 30.02
CA SER A 107 -2.85 -25.36 29.73
C SER A 107 -3.31 -24.75 28.39
N LEU A 108 -4.46 -25.22 27.88
CA LEU A 108 -5.08 -24.59 26.70
C LEU A 108 -5.50 -23.13 26.95
N GLU A 109 -5.68 -22.73 28.22
CA GLU A 109 -6.05 -21.36 28.60
C GLU A 109 -4.84 -20.42 28.56
N ASP A 110 -3.64 -20.91 28.90
CA ASP A 110 -2.38 -20.13 28.80
C ASP A 110 -2.03 -19.78 27.35
N LEU A 111 -2.30 -20.71 26.42
CA LEU A 111 -2.14 -20.53 24.98
C LEU A 111 -2.99 -19.38 24.40
N SER A 112 -4.04 -18.92 25.12
CA SER A 112 -4.86 -17.77 24.73
C SER A 112 -4.15 -16.41 24.85
N ARG A 113 -3.06 -16.33 25.65
CA ARG A 113 -2.41 -15.05 26.01
C ARG A 113 -1.28 -14.60 25.08
N GLY A 114 -0.98 -15.33 24.00
CA GLY A 114 0.03 -14.89 23.02
C GLY A 114 0.29 -15.81 21.83
N PRO A 115 0.48 -17.14 22.03
CA PRO A 115 0.84 -18.05 20.93
C PRO A 115 -0.22 -18.11 19.82
N LEU A 116 -1.50 -18.22 20.17
CA LEU A 116 -2.59 -18.24 19.17
C LEU A 116 -2.65 -16.96 18.34
N THR A 117 -2.44 -15.79 18.96
CA THR A 117 -2.37 -14.51 18.23
C THR A 117 -1.21 -14.51 17.24
N ARG A 118 0.00 -14.89 17.67
CA ARG A 118 1.18 -14.98 16.79
C ARG A 118 0.98 -15.96 15.62
N ILE A 119 0.31 -17.09 15.85
CA ILE A 119 -0.04 -18.05 14.80
C ILE A 119 -1.06 -17.45 13.82
N ALA A 120 -2.08 -16.73 14.31
CA ALA A 120 -3.02 -16.02 13.46
C ALA A 120 -2.34 -14.94 12.58
N CYS A 121 -1.36 -14.20 13.13
CA CYS A 121 -0.54 -13.25 12.37
C CYS A 121 0.25 -13.93 11.25
N LEU A 122 0.92 -15.05 11.56
CA LEU A 122 1.71 -15.84 10.58
C LEU A 122 0.87 -16.47 9.46
N LEU A 123 -0.41 -16.75 9.72
CA LEU A 123 -1.34 -17.32 8.73
C LEU A 123 -2.02 -16.24 7.86
N GLY A 124 -2.10 -14.99 8.35
CA GLY A 124 -2.73 -13.87 7.66
C GLY A 124 -4.27 -13.91 7.63
N PRO A 125 -4.94 -12.77 7.35
CA PRO A 125 -6.40 -12.63 7.48
C PRO A 125 -7.19 -13.54 6.53
N GLN A 126 -6.68 -13.73 5.30
CA GLN A 126 -7.23 -14.65 4.30
C GLN A 126 -7.37 -16.08 4.86
N THR A 127 -6.34 -16.58 5.53
CA THR A 127 -6.33 -17.94 6.11
C THR A 127 -7.09 -18.00 7.43
N GLY A 128 -6.93 -17.00 8.29
CA GLY A 128 -7.64 -16.88 9.58
C GLY A 128 -9.17 -16.90 9.42
N SER A 129 -9.68 -16.39 8.30
CA SER A 129 -11.11 -16.45 7.94
C SER A 129 -11.69 -17.87 8.01
N ARG A 130 -10.91 -18.89 7.61
CA ARG A 130 -11.30 -20.32 7.56
C ARG A 130 -11.16 -21.01 8.92
N PHE A 131 -10.46 -20.42 9.88
CA PHE A 131 -10.27 -20.96 11.22
C PHE A 131 -11.25 -20.41 12.27
N ARG A 132 -12.00 -19.34 11.97
CA ARG A 132 -13.05 -18.80 12.86
C ARG A 132 -14.03 -19.87 13.37
N CYS A 133 -14.37 -20.84 12.54
CA CYS A 133 -15.30 -21.93 12.85
C CYS A 133 -14.79 -22.97 13.87
N THR A 134 -13.57 -22.83 14.42
CA THR A 134 -12.92 -23.91 15.21
C THR A 134 -12.95 -23.72 16.73
N SER A 135 -12.95 -22.48 17.22
CA SER A 135 -13.04 -22.17 18.66
C SER A 135 -13.20 -20.67 18.88
N THR A 136 -13.98 -20.26 19.89
CA THR A 136 -14.08 -18.86 20.35
C THR A 136 -12.73 -18.28 20.82
N ALA A 137 -11.80 -19.12 21.29
CA ALA A 137 -10.44 -18.69 21.63
C ALA A 137 -9.61 -18.35 20.37
N VAL A 138 -9.79 -19.11 19.29
CA VAL A 138 -9.16 -18.85 17.99
C VAL A 138 -9.81 -17.64 17.32
N GLU A 139 -11.13 -17.48 17.41
CA GLU A 139 -11.83 -16.28 16.96
C GLU A 139 -11.34 -15.02 17.69
N SER A 140 -11.25 -15.06 19.03
CA SER A 140 -10.70 -13.95 19.83
C SER A 140 -9.25 -13.63 19.47
N ALA A 141 -8.41 -14.64 19.22
CA ALA A 141 -7.03 -14.46 18.79
C ALA A 141 -6.93 -13.88 17.36
N CYS A 142 -7.78 -14.32 16.42
CA CYS A 142 -7.86 -13.78 15.07
C CYS A 142 -8.38 -12.33 15.05
N LEU A 143 -9.37 -11.99 15.89
CA LEU A 143 -9.85 -10.61 16.04
C LEU A 143 -8.75 -9.71 16.63
N LYS A 144 -8.04 -10.15 17.67
CA LYS A 144 -6.89 -9.42 18.24
C LYS A 144 -5.75 -9.26 17.25
N ALA A 145 -5.44 -10.29 16.45
CA ALA A 145 -4.45 -10.19 15.38
C ALA A 145 -4.90 -9.23 14.27
N SER A 146 -6.19 -9.22 13.91
CA SER A 146 -6.72 -8.29 12.90
C SER A 146 -6.74 -6.85 13.38
N ALA A 147 -7.09 -6.59 14.65
CA ALA A 147 -7.07 -5.23 15.22
C ALA A 147 -5.64 -4.67 15.38
N MET A 148 -4.63 -5.54 15.43
CA MET A 148 -3.21 -5.22 15.67
C MET A 148 -2.35 -5.20 14.38
N TYR A 149 -2.79 -5.87 13.31
CA TYR A 149 -2.03 -6.01 12.05
C TYR A 149 -2.90 -5.91 10.77
N GLY A 150 -4.16 -5.51 10.93
CA GLY A 150 -5.10 -5.36 9.83
C GLY A 150 -4.89 -4.09 9.00
N PRO A 151 -5.57 -3.98 7.85
CA PRO A 151 -5.72 -2.72 7.13
C PRO A 151 -6.55 -1.74 7.97
N ARG A 152 -5.93 -0.62 8.34
CA ARG A 152 -6.55 0.45 9.14
C ARG A 152 -6.59 1.75 8.33
N PHE A 153 -7.73 2.42 8.33
CA PHE A 153 -7.89 3.76 7.74
C PHE A 153 -7.70 4.82 8.80
N TYR A 154 -7.19 5.97 8.39
CA TYR A 154 -7.04 7.15 9.24
C TYR A 154 -7.65 8.34 8.50
N VAL A 155 -8.51 9.07 9.19
CA VAL A 155 -9.33 10.15 8.64
C VAL A 155 -9.18 11.36 9.55
N TRP A 156 -8.68 12.49 9.04
CA TRP A 156 -8.53 13.73 9.82
C TRP A 156 -9.18 14.92 9.13
N GLY A 157 -9.58 15.89 9.94
CA GLY A 157 -9.98 17.22 9.49
C GLY A 157 -11.17 17.18 8.53
N GLY A 158 -11.17 18.09 7.56
CA GLY A 158 -12.33 18.37 6.72
C GLY A 158 -13.25 19.42 7.34
N PHE A 159 -14.45 19.56 6.79
CA PHE A 159 -15.38 20.64 7.09
C PHE A 159 -16.79 20.08 7.38
N THR A 160 -17.38 20.44 8.52
CA THR A 160 -18.71 19.98 8.97
C THR A 160 -19.88 20.67 8.25
N GLY A 161 -19.62 21.78 7.57
CA GLY A 161 -20.64 22.72 7.12
C GLY A 161 -20.65 24.02 7.92
N GLU A 162 -20.13 23.98 9.15
CA GLU A 162 -19.99 25.14 10.04
C GLU A 162 -18.53 25.45 10.33
N ALA A 163 -17.73 24.44 10.67
CA ALA A 163 -16.34 24.58 11.08
C ALA A 163 -15.39 23.63 10.34
N ASN A 164 -14.14 24.07 10.15
CA ASN A 164 -13.05 23.18 9.78
C ASN A 164 -12.58 22.41 11.02
N LEU A 165 -12.23 21.15 10.81
CA LEU A 165 -11.91 20.20 11.86
C LEU A 165 -10.40 20.01 12.03
N GLU A 166 -10.01 19.77 13.28
CA GLU A 166 -8.75 19.14 13.67
C GLU A 166 -8.96 17.68 14.12
N SER A 167 -10.22 17.26 14.35
CA SER A 167 -10.59 15.91 14.80
C SER A 167 -10.10 14.81 13.84
N GLY A 168 -9.69 13.69 14.42
CA GLY A 168 -9.27 12.50 13.68
C GLY A 168 -9.96 11.24 14.19
N GLU A 169 -10.24 10.32 13.27
CA GLU A 169 -10.86 9.02 13.50
C GLU A 169 -10.10 7.93 12.72
N SER A 170 -9.88 6.75 13.30
CA SER A 170 -9.38 5.58 12.57
C SER A 170 -10.37 4.42 12.57
N LEU A 171 -10.50 3.73 11.43
CA LEU A 171 -11.32 2.54 11.27
C LEU A 171 -10.41 1.32 11.14
N ASP A 172 -10.51 0.41 12.11
CA ASP A 172 -10.02 -0.97 11.96
C ASP A 172 -11.07 -1.81 11.21
N LEU A 173 -10.71 -2.34 10.04
CA LEU A 173 -11.59 -3.25 9.29
C LEU A 173 -11.80 -4.62 9.97
N GLY A 174 -10.96 -5.00 10.93
CA GLY A 174 -11.10 -6.25 11.69
C GLY A 174 -12.29 -6.26 12.65
N SER A 175 -12.52 -5.13 13.33
CA SER A 175 -13.60 -4.92 14.30
C SER A 175 -14.76 -4.06 13.78
N GLY A 176 -14.54 -3.32 12.68
CA GLY A 176 -15.50 -2.34 12.14
C GLY A 176 -15.72 -1.12 13.06
N GLN A 177 -14.83 -0.89 14.03
CA GLN A 177 -14.97 0.19 15.02
C GLN A 177 -14.15 1.42 14.64
N TRP A 178 -14.72 2.60 14.93
CA TRP A 178 -14.06 3.89 14.81
C TRP A 178 -13.43 4.32 16.14
N GLU A 179 -12.11 4.46 16.19
CA GLU A 179 -11.33 4.95 17.33
C GLU A 179 -10.90 6.41 17.13
N SER A 180 -10.84 7.20 18.21
CA SER A 180 -10.40 8.61 18.14
C SER A 180 -8.87 8.69 17.95
N LEU A 181 -8.41 9.63 17.13
CA LEU A 181 -6.98 9.88 16.86
C LEU A 181 -6.50 11.19 17.50
N PRO A 182 -5.17 11.35 17.70
CA PRO A 182 -4.56 12.65 17.99
C PRO A 182 -4.95 13.69 16.92
N PRO A 183 -5.42 14.88 17.32
CA PRO A 183 -5.89 15.89 16.39
C PRO A 183 -4.74 16.50 15.58
N LEU A 184 -5.08 17.11 14.44
CA LEU A 184 -4.15 17.95 13.67
C LEU A 184 -3.72 19.16 14.52
N ALA A 185 -2.45 19.58 14.44
CA ALA A 185 -1.96 20.77 15.14
C ALA A 185 -2.66 22.08 14.75
N VAL A 186 -3.31 22.10 13.58
CA VAL A 186 -4.19 23.18 13.10
C VAL A 186 -5.39 22.55 12.41
N ARG A 187 -6.60 23.03 12.69
CA ARG A 187 -7.82 22.65 11.95
C ARG A 187 -7.66 22.93 10.45
N ARG A 188 -8.08 22.02 9.56
CA ARG A 188 -7.99 22.23 8.11
C ARG A 188 -8.89 21.30 7.29
N ALA A 189 -9.35 21.81 6.16
CA ALA A 189 -10.09 21.06 5.15
C ALA A 189 -9.47 21.20 3.76
N GLY A 190 -9.61 20.15 2.93
CA GLY A 190 -9.25 20.17 1.51
C GLY A 190 -7.76 20.34 1.24
N GLY A 191 -6.89 19.75 2.05
CA GLY A 191 -5.48 19.56 1.71
C GLY A 191 -5.22 18.17 1.12
N GLY A 192 -3.95 17.89 0.80
CA GLY A 192 -3.52 16.58 0.31
C GLY A 192 -3.14 15.64 1.45
N CYS A 193 -3.45 14.35 1.31
CA CYS A 193 -3.06 13.27 2.23
C CYS A 193 -2.46 12.10 1.45
N ALA A 194 -1.43 11.43 1.99
CA ALA A 194 -0.97 10.14 1.48
C ALA A 194 -0.19 9.35 2.54
N THR A 195 -0.26 8.02 2.46
CA THR A 195 0.70 7.13 3.14
C THR A 195 1.98 7.05 2.30
N VAL A 196 3.15 7.27 2.89
CA VAL A 196 4.46 7.06 2.26
C VAL A 196 5.30 6.15 3.16
N GLY A 197 5.66 4.97 2.66
CA GLY A 197 6.20 3.90 3.49
C GLY A 197 5.19 3.46 4.57
N HIS A 198 5.51 3.70 5.84
CA HIS A 198 4.66 3.37 6.99
C HIS A 198 4.07 4.60 7.70
N GLN A 199 4.39 5.82 7.23
CA GLN A 199 3.97 7.08 7.84
C GLN A 199 2.92 7.78 6.97
N ILE A 200 2.06 8.57 7.60
CA ILE A 200 1.01 9.32 6.89
C ILE A 200 1.41 10.80 6.83
N TYR A 201 1.30 11.40 5.66
CA TYR A 201 1.69 12.78 5.39
C TYR A 201 0.45 13.58 5.00
N VAL A 202 0.30 14.77 5.58
CA VAL A 202 -0.76 15.74 5.24
C VAL A 202 -0.14 17.10 4.91
N ALA A 203 -0.70 17.81 3.93
CA ALA A 203 -0.21 19.14 3.56
C ALA A 203 -1.31 20.08 3.08
N GLY A 204 -1.15 21.37 3.41
CA GLY A 204 -2.01 22.45 2.98
C GLY A 204 -3.42 22.38 3.54
N GLY A 205 -4.41 22.64 2.69
CA GLY A 205 -5.80 22.89 3.05
C GLY A 205 -6.06 24.33 3.49
N PHE A 206 -7.27 24.57 3.97
CA PHE A 206 -7.75 25.86 4.47
C PHE A 206 -8.21 25.70 5.93
N ASP A 207 -7.76 26.59 6.83
CA ASP A 207 -8.07 26.51 8.26
C ASP A 207 -9.36 27.24 8.67
N GLY A 208 -9.85 28.13 7.80
CA GLY A 208 -10.94 29.06 8.11
C GLY A 208 -10.55 30.51 7.84
N HIS A 209 -9.25 30.81 7.78
CA HIS A 209 -8.71 32.16 7.57
C HIS A 209 -7.82 32.25 6.34
N ALA A 210 -6.95 31.26 6.09
CA ALA A 210 -6.00 31.26 4.98
C ALA A 210 -5.61 29.85 4.51
N ASN A 211 -5.29 29.73 3.22
CA ASN A 211 -4.71 28.52 2.64
C ASN A 211 -3.32 28.28 3.28
N ARG A 212 -3.02 27.04 3.64
CA ARG A 212 -1.80 26.66 4.38
C ARG A 212 -0.71 26.17 3.43
N ALA A 213 0.55 26.46 3.78
CA ALA A 213 1.75 25.88 3.19
C ALA A 213 2.33 24.74 4.05
N SER A 214 1.96 24.68 5.33
CA SER A 214 2.47 23.70 6.27
C SER A 214 2.07 22.27 5.92
N ALA A 215 2.94 21.35 6.32
CA ALA A 215 2.76 19.92 6.21
C ALA A 215 3.16 19.24 7.52
N ASP A 216 2.51 18.13 7.82
CA ASP A 216 2.74 17.36 9.04
C ASP A 216 2.79 15.87 8.71
N ARG A 217 3.55 15.12 9.51
CA ARG A 217 3.71 13.69 9.42
C ARG A 217 3.16 13.02 10.67
N PHE A 218 2.29 12.04 10.50
CA PHE A 218 1.83 11.16 11.56
C PHE A 218 2.58 9.83 11.50
N ASP A 219 3.04 9.35 12.65
CA ASP A 219 3.52 7.98 12.82
C ASP A 219 2.43 7.11 13.48
N PRO A 220 1.83 6.16 12.75
CA PRO A 220 0.87 5.19 13.28
C PRO A 220 1.39 4.30 14.42
N ALA A 221 2.70 4.14 14.58
CA ALA A 221 3.28 3.27 15.62
C ALA A 221 3.38 3.99 16.98
N THR A 222 3.80 5.26 17.00
CA THR A 222 3.86 6.08 18.22
C THR A 222 2.60 6.92 18.48
N SER A 223 1.71 7.02 17.51
CA SER A 223 0.56 7.93 17.52
C SER A 223 0.95 9.39 17.77
N GLN A 224 2.03 9.85 17.14
CA GLN A 224 2.53 11.23 17.26
C GLN A 224 2.49 11.96 15.92
N TRP A 225 2.36 13.29 16.02
CA TRP A 225 2.51 14.23 14.92
C TRP A 225 3.89 14.91 14.96
N GLU A 226 4.48 15.08 13.80
CA GLU A 226 5.76 15.74 13.55
C GLU A 226 5.54 16.83 12.48
N ALA A 227 5.82 18.09 12.82
CA ALA A 227 5.75 19.19 11.86
C ALA A 227 6.90 19.08 10.85
N LEU A 228 6.58 19.15 9.56
CA LEU A 228 7.55 19.20 8.47
C LEU A 228 7.82 20.66 8.06
N PRO A 229 8.91 20.95 7.32
CA PRO A 229 9.08 22.24 6.68
C PRO A 229 7.88 22.61 5.79
N ASP A 230 7.54 23.89 5.72
CA ASP A 230 6.49 24.39 4.83
C ASP A 230 6.84 24.18 3.35
N MET A 231 5.80 23.98 2.54
CA MET A 231 5.87 24.07 1.07
C MET A 231 6.20 25.50 0.63
N SER A 232 6.81 25.66 -0.54
CA SER A 232 7.04 26.98 -1.14
C SER A 232 5.74 27.68 -1.56
N SER A 233 4.69 26.90 -1.86
CA SER A 233 3.34 27.40 -2.17
C SER A 233 2.34 26.94 -1.13
N ARG A 234 1.47 27.84 -0.66
CA ARG A 234 0.26 27.45 0.09
C ARG A 234 -0.77 26.84 -0.85
N ARG A 235 -1.51 25.82 -0.41
CA ARG A 235 -2.33 24.97 -1.30
C ARG A 235 -3.65 24.55 -0.66
N PHE A 236 -4.77 25.11 -1.11
CA PHE A 236 -6.12 24.56 -0.86
C PHE A 236 -6.64 23.81 -2.10
N GLY A 237 -7.36 22.70 -1.89
CA GLY A 237 -7.87 21.84 -2.95
C GLY A 237 -6.76 21.15 -3.76
N CYS A 238 -5.59 20.92 -3.17
CA CYS A 238 -4.55 20.08 -3.77
C CYS A 238 -4.86 18.59 -3.60
N SER A 239 -4.19 17.77 -4.41
CA SER A 239 -4.17 16.32 -4.29
C SER A 239 -2.79 15.87 -3.79
N ALA A 240 -2.65 14.75 -3.09
CA ALA A 240 -1.33 14.20 -2.77
C ALA A 240 -1.25 12.69 -2.95
N VAL A 241 -0.02 12.17 -3.11
CA VAL A 241 0.25 10.74 -3.32
C VAL A 241 1.72 10.40 -3.01
N ASP A 242 2.01 9.13 -2.67
CA ASP A 242 3.37 8.58 -2.73
C ASP A 242 3.81 8.45 -4.19
N TYR A 243 4.88 9.12 -4.58
CA TYR A 243 5.55 8.90 -5.86
C TYR A 243 7.02 8.52 -5.63
N GLY A 244 7.25 7.21 -5.49
CA GLY A 244 8.60 6.64 -5.37
C GLY A 244 9.26 6.89 -4.01
N GLY A 245 8.51 6.75 -2.92
CA GLY A 245 8.96 7.05 -1.56
C GLY A 245 9.03 8.56 -1.26
N SER A 246 8.36 9.38 -2.09
CA SER A 246 8.31 10.84 -1.96
C SER A 246 6.87 11.30 -1.79
N PHE A 247 6.60 12.18 -0.83
CA PHE A 247 5.25 12.72 -0.63
C PHE A 247 5.02 13.89 -1.58
N CYS A 248 4.28 13.65 -2.67
CA CYS A 248 4.06 14.62 -3.74
C CYS A 248 2.67 15.26 -3.66
N VAL A 249 2.63 16.59 -3.61
CA VAL A 249 1.44 17.44 -3.54
C VAL A 249 1.25 18.17 -4.87
N CYS A 250 0.12 17.91 -5.53
CA CYS A 250 -0.18 18.38 -6.88
C CYS A 250 -1.22 19.51 -6.88
N GLY A 251 -0.89 20.63 -7.54
CA GLY A 251 -1.83 21.71 -7.79
C GLY A 251 -2.43 22.33 -6.52
N GLY A 252 -3.72 22.64 -6.57
CA GLY A 252 -4.47 23.40 -5.57
C GLY A 252 -4.63 24.87 -5.96
N ASN A 253 -4.76 25.73 -4.95
CA ASN A 253 -4.92 27.17 -5.09
C ASN A 253 -4.22 27.88 -3.91
N ASP A 254 -3.51 28.97 -4.18
CA ASP A 254 -2.66 29.68 -3.22
C ASP A 254 -3.35 30.90 -2.56
N GLY A 255 -4.66 31.05 -2.76
CA GLY A 255 -5.44 32.21 -2.34
C GLY A 255 -5.53 33.31 -3.39
N GLN A 256 -4.80 33.22 -4.50
CA GLN A 256 -4.86 34.16 -5.63
C GLN A 256 -5.09 33.43 -6.97
N VAL A 257 -4.35 32.35 -7.22
CA VAL A 257 -4.41 31.57 -8.47
C VAL A 257 -4.60 30.07 -8.20
N ARG A 258 -5.00 29.34 -9.24
CA ARG A 258 -4.96 27.86 -9.26
C ARG A 258 -3.58 27.44 -9.74
N LEU A 259 -3.05 26.34 -9.21
CA LEU A 259 -1.67 25.92 -9.44
C LEU A 259 -1.58 24.74 -10.42
N GLU A 260 -0.58 24.81 -11.29
CA GLU A 260 -0.06 23.73 -12.14
C GLU A 260 1.22 23.07 -11.56
N THR A 261 1.79 23.65 -10.50
CA THR A 261 3.04 23.21 -9.87
C THR A 261 2.85 21.98 -8.97
N VAL A 262 3.91 21.18 -8.81
CA VAL A 262 3.91 19.93 -8.03
C VAL A 262 5.14 19.85 -7.13
N GLU A 263 4.91 19.86 -5.81
CA GLU A 263 5.97 19.82 -4.79
C GLU A 263 6.07 18.42 -4.18
N CYS A 264 7.28 17.87 -4.09
CA CYS A 264 7.53 16.58 -3.49
C CYS A 264 8.49 16.69 -2.30
N PHE A 265 8.04 16.31 -1.12
CA PHE A 265 8.89 16.15 0.05
C PHE A 265 9.67 14.85 -0.07
N LEU A 266 10.97 14.91 0.25
CA LEU A 266 11.92 13.81 0.20
C LEU A 266 12.25 13.37 1.64
N PRO A 267 11.63 12.31 2.18
CA PRO A 267 11.77 11.94 3.59
C PRO A 267 13.21 11.63 4.02
N SER A 268 14.05 11.17 3.08
CA SER A 268 15.48 10.90 3.30
C SER A 268 16.38 12.15 3.29
N GLN A 269 15.84 13.31 2.92
CA GLN A 269 16.56 14.59 2.88
C GLN A 269 15.95 15.67 3.79
N GLY A 270 14.69 15.48 4.23
CA GLY A 270 13.97 16.47 5.04
C GLY A 270 13.57 17.73 4.27
N THR A 271 13.53 17.69 2.94
CA THR A 271 13.37 18.87 2.07
C THR A 271 12.30 18.69 0.99
N TRP A 272 11.74 19.80 0.54
CA TRP A 272 10.86 19.87 -0.62
C TRP A 272 11.65 20.06 -1.92
N ARG A 273 11.20 19.41 -3.00
CA ARG A 273 11.69 19.56 -4.36
C ARG A 273 10.54 19.78 -5.33
N MET A 274 10.65 20.80 -6.17
CA MET A 274 9.73 21.04 -7.29
C MET A 274 9.95 20.01 -8.41
N LEU A 275 8.86 19.40 -8.91
CA LEU A 275 8.85 18.66 -10.18
C LEU A 275 8.50 19.61 -11.34
N PRO A 276 8.73 19.23 -12.61
CA PRO A 276 8.15 19.93 -13.74
C PRO A 276 6.63 20.14 -13.56
N GLN A 277 6.12 21.29 -13.99
CA GLN A 277 4.70 21.65 -13.84
C GLN A 277 3.80 20.97 -14.87
N MET A 278 2.52 20.78 -14.52
CA MET A 278 1.47 20.25 -15.40
C MET A 278 1.15 21.24 -16.53
N SER A 279 0.52 20.78 -17.62
CA SER A 279 0.08 21.68 -18.73
C SER A 279 -1.25 22.38 -18.46
N VAL A 280 -1.85 22.17 -17.30
CA VAL A 280 -3.14 22.75 -16.87
C VAL A 280 -3.12 22.97 -15.35
N GLN A 281 -3.66 24.11 -14.89
CA GLN A 281 -3.89 24.40 -13.47
C GLN A 281 -5.03 23.55 -12.91
N ARG A 282 -4.84 22.94 -11.74
CA ARG A 282 -5.80 21.96 -11.18
C ARG A 282 -6.07 22.20 -9.71
N ILE A 283 -7.35 22.39 -9.37
CA ILE A 283 -7.86 22.41 -8.00
C ILE A 283 -8.99 21.36 -7.88
N GLY A 284 -9.01 20.59 -6.80
CA GLY A 284 -9.97 19.50 -6.55
C GLY A 284 -9.87 18.37 -7.57
N ALA A 285 -8.65 18.02 -7.97
CA ALA A 285 -8.35 16.87 -8.83
C ALA A 285 -8.12 15.61 -7.99
N VAL A 286 -8.00 14.46 -8.66
CA VAL A 286 -7.46 13.22 -8.08
C VAL A 286 -6.01 13.07 -8.53
N ALA A 287 -5.10 12.76 -7.60
CA ALA A 287 -3.74 12.32 -7.91
C ALA A 287 -3.60 10.82 -7.56
N ALA A 288 -2.81 10.10 -8.35
CA ALA A 288 -2.57 8.68 -8.15
C ALA A 288 -1.22 8.27 -8.74
N ALA A 289 -0.54 7.28 -8.16
CA ALA A 289 0.75 6.80 -8.62
C ALA A 289 0.70 5.31 -8.91
N LEU A 290 1.22 4.90 -10.07
CA LEU A 290 1.12 3.52 -10.56
C LEU A 290 2.23 3.24 -11.58
N GLY A 291 2.92 2.10 -11.45
CA GLY A 291 3.93 1.66 -12.42
C GLY A 291 5.09 2.64 -12.61
N GLY A 292 5.48 3.37 -11.56
CA GLY A 292 6.51 4.42 -11.64
C GLY A 292 6.07 5.72 -12.33
N ARG A 293 4.76 5.90 -12.57
CA ARG A 293 4.17 7.12 -13.13
C ARG A 293 3.24 7.80 -12.13
N LEU A 294 3.18 9.13 -12.18
CA LEU A 294 2.22 9.96 -11.45
C LEU A 294 1.11 10.39 -12.41
N PHE A 295 -0.15 10.32 -11.99
CA PHE A 295 -1.33 10.72 -12.76
C PHE A 295 -2.09 11.80 -11.99
N VAL A 296 -2.60 12.82 -12.70
CA VAL A 296 -3.49 13.83 -12.13
C VAL A 296 -4.70 14.03 -13.04
N CYS A 297 -5.89 13.78 -12.49
CA CYS A 297 -7.14 13.60 -13.22
C CYS A 297 -8.20 14.61 -12.76
N GLY A 298 -8.84 15.29 -13.72
CA GLY A 298 -9.93 16.23 -13.41
C GLY A 298 -9.47 17.50 -12.68
N GLY A 299 -10.32 18.00 -11.79
CA GLY A 299 -10.24 19.34 -11.20
C GLY A 299 -11.36 20.26 -11.70
N GLN A 300 -11.39 21.51 -11.21
CA GLN A 300 -12.43 22.49 -11.53
C GLN A 300 -12.62 22.69 -13.04
N ASP A 301 -13.81 22.34 -13.53
CA ASP A 301 -14.22 22.34 -14.94
C ASP A 301 -13.46 21.40 -15.90
N LEU A 302 -12.61 20.51 -15.38
CA LEU A 302 -11.76 19.64 -16.19
C LEU A 302 -12.32 18.21 -16.30
N LYS A 303 -12.30 17.70 -17.53
CA LYS A 303 -12.35 16.26 -17.85
C LYS A 303 -10.98 15.70 -18.30
N SER A 304 -9.99 16.57 -18.49
CA SER A 304 -8.64 16.17 -18.90
C SER A 304 -7.89 15.48 -17.77
N ALA A 305 -6.97 14.60 -18.14
CA ALA A 305 -6.02 13.98 -17.23
C ALA A 305 -4.61 13.99 -17.85
N GLU A 306 -3.59 13.99 -16.99
CA GLU A 306 -2.19 14.03 -17.38
C GLU A 306 -1.39 12.99 -16.59
N SER A 307 -0.36 12.43 -17.23
CA SER A 307 0.60 11.52 -16.61
C SER A 307 2.01 12.07 -16.69
N PHE A 308 2.75 12.03 -15.59
CA PHE A 308 4.17 12.30 -15.50
C PHE A 308 4.97 11.00 -15.59
N ASP A 309 5.92 10.95 -16.52
CA ASP A 309 6.86 9.85 -16.73
C ASP A 309 8.21 10.42 -17.18
N LYS A 310 9.33 9.90 -16.68
CA LYS A 310 10.70 10.24 -17.11
C LYS A 310 10.94 11.76 -17.24
N GLY A 311 10.48 12.54 -16.27
CA GLY A 311 10.73 13.99 -16.20
C GLY A 311 9.81 14.87 -17.05
N ARG A 312 8.75 14.33 -17.65
CA ARG A 312 7.82 15.09 -18.51
C ARG A 312 6.35 14.72 -18.24
N TRP A 313 5.47 15.72 -18.34
CA TRP A 313 4.02 15.52 -18.39
C TRP A 313 3.56 15.24 -19.82
N ALA A 314 2.60 14.35 -19.96
CA ALA A 314 1.87 14.09 -21.19
C ALA A 314 0.36 14.02 -20.87
N ARG A 315 -0.48 14.53 -21.77
CA ARG A 315 -1.94 14.35 -21.67
C ARG A 315 -2.29 12.91 -22.02
N ILE A 316 -3.12 12.29 -21.18
CA ILE A 316 -3.81 11.03 -21.50
C ILE A 316 -5.23 11.34 -22.00
N PRO A 317 -5.98 10.37 -22.55
CA PRO A 317 -7.37 10.60 -22.94
C PRO A 317 -8.21 11.19 -21.80
N PRO A 318 -9.20 12.04 -22.11
CA PRO A 318 -10.07 12.64 -21.10
C PRO A 318 -11.11 11.63 -20.59
N MET A 319 -11.56 11.86 -19.36
CA MET A 319 -12.77 11.26 -18.79
C MET A 319 -14.02 11.68 -19.58
N SER A 320 -15.13 10.96 -19.42
CA SER A 320 -16.44 11.35 -19.95
C SER A 320 -16.97 12.61 -19.23
N ALA A 321 -16.85 12.64 -17.90
CA ALA A 321 -17.38 13.70 -17.05
C ALA A 321 -16.34 14.78 -16.66
N LYS A 322 -16.83 15.99 -16.36
CA LYS A 322 -16.05 17.00 -15.61
C LYS A 322 -16.08 16.63 -14.12
N ARG A 323 -14.92 16.57 -13.47
CA ARG A 323 -14.79 16.05 -12.10
C ARG A 323 -13.98 16.97 -11.18
N PHE A 324 -14.66 17.95 -10.59
CA PHE A 324 -14.15 18.79 -9.50
C PHE A 324 -14.52 18.20 -8.14
N GLY A 325 -13.57 18.14 -7.20
CA GLY A 325 -13.76 17.59 -5.86
C GLY A 325 -14.14 16.11 -5.89
N ALA A 326 -13.63 15.37 -6.87
CA ALA A 326 -13.74 13.92 -6.93
C ALA A 326 -12.73 13.26 -5.97
N SER A 327 -13.01 12.01 -5.64
CA SER A 327 -12.13 11.14 -4.84
C SER A 327 -11.57 10.03 -5.73
N GLY A 328 -10.49 9.37 -5.35
CA GLY A 328 -9.90 8.30 -6.16
C GLY A 328 -8.47 7.94 -5.77
N GLY A 329 -7.83 7.09 -6.58
CA GLY A 329 -6.49 6.58 -6.32
C GLY A 329 -6.07 5.46 -7.27
N ALA A 330 -4.90 4.88 -7.06
CA ALA A 330 -4.43 3.72 -7.83
C ALA A 330 -4.81 2.42 -7.11
N CYS A 331 -5.58 1.55 -7.76
CA CYS A 331 -5.97 0.25 -7.21
C CYS A 331 -5.98 -0.82 -8.31
N ALA A 332 -5.65 -2.08 -7.98
CA ALA A 332 -5.70 -3.22 -8.90
C ALA A 332 -5.15 -2.95 -10.33
N GLY A 333 -4.01 -2.23 -10.45
CA GLY A 333 -3.40 -1.92 -11.73
C GLY A 333 -4.08 -0.84 -12.58
N CYS A 334 -5.06 -0.11 -12.03
CA CYS A 334 -5.83 0.95 -12.70
C CYS A 334 -5.86 2.24 -11.84
N ILE A 335 -6.23 3.37 -12.44
CA ILE A 335 -6.49 4.63 -11.73
C ILE A 335 -8.00 4.86 -11.65
N TYR A 336 -8.55 5.01 -10.46
CA TYR A 336 -10.00 5.21 -10.23
C TYR A 336 -10.30 6.68 -9.93
N VAL A 337 -11.42 7.18 -10.47
CA VAL A 337 -11.96 8.52 -10.17
C VAL A 337 -13.46 8.41 -9.91
N CYS A 338 -13.86 8.76 -8.68
CA CYS A 338 -15.18 8.52 -8.11
C CYS A 338 -15.85 9.86 -7.74
N GLY A 339 -17.05 10.09 -8.28
CA GLY A 339 -17.86 11.27 -7.96
C GLY A 339 -17.26 12.60 -8.42
N GLY A 340 -17.32 13.61 -7.54
CA GLY A 340 -17.06 15.02 -7.86
C GLY A 340 -18.27 15.70 -8.50
N LYS A 341 -18.06 16.83 -9.18
CA LYS A 341 -19.09 17.53 -9.96
C LYS A 341 -18.53 18.30 -11.15
N GLY A 342 -19.40 18.59 -12.13
CA GLY A 342 -19.18 19.67 -13.11
C GLY A 342 -19.72 21.00 -12.59
N THR A 343 -19.24 22.12 -13.13
CA THR A 343 -19.84 23.44 -12.85
C THR A 343 -21.26 23.50 -13.43
N GLY A 344 -22.22 23.96 -12.61
CA GLY A 344 -23.64 23.97 -12.97
C GLY A 344 -24.32 22.59 -12.98
N GLN A 345 -23.63 21.52 -12.57
CA GLN A 345 -24.15 20.16 -12.55
C GLN A 345 -24.38 19.66 -11.11
N PRO A 346 -25.29 18.68 -10.90
CA PRO A 346 -25.40 18.00 -9.61
C PRO A 346 -24.12 17.22 -9.26
N ASN A 347 -23.99 16.82 -8.00
CA ASN A 347 -22.90 15.95 -7.59
C ASN A 347 -23.04 14.55 -8.24
N LEU A 348 -21.91 13.97 -8.61
CA LEU A 348 -21.83 12.68 -9.29
C LEU A 348 -21.69 11.54 -8.28
N ASN A 349 -22.31 10.41 -8.62
CA ASN A 349 -21.98 9.10 -8.06
C ASN A 349 -21.34 8.17 -9.12
N SER A 350 -21.26 8.56 -10.39
CA SER A 350 -20.59 7.75 -11.43
C SER A 350 -19.09 7.61 -11.16
N VAL A 351 -18.53 6.52 -11.67
CA VAL A 351 -17.16 6.07 -11.40
C VAL A 351 -16.51 5.73 -12.73
N GLU A 352 -15.30 6.24 -12.95
CA GLU A 352 -14.49 5.90 -14.13
C GLU A 352 -13.14 5.33 -13.67
N ARG A 353 -12.66 4.26 -14.33
CA ARG A 353 -11.27 3.81 -14.19
C ARG A 353 -10.49 4.05 -15.48
N PHE A 354 -9.24 4.49 -15.35
CA PHE A 354 -8.27 4.50 -16.44
C PHE A 354 -7.44 3.22 -16.37
N VAL A 355 -7.34 2.51 -17.50
CA VAL A 355 -6.63 1.24 -17.63
C VAL A 355 -5.33 1.48 -18.42
N PRO A 356 -4.14 1.55 -17.79
CA PRO A 356 -2.92 2.01 -18.47
C PRO A 356 -2.41 1.10 -19.58
N SER A 357 -2.88 -0.16 -19.65
CA SER A 357 -2.47 -1.14 -20.66
C SER A 357 -3.21 -0.98 -22.01
N ASN A 358 -4.45 -0.49 -22.01
CA ASN A 358 -5.20 -0.14 -23.22
C ASN A 358 -5.24 1.39 -23.48
N GLY A 359 -4.98 2.21 -22.45
CA GLY A 359 -4.98 3.67 -22.53
C GLY A 359 -6.37 4.30 -22.51
N CYS A 360 -7.41 3.55 -22.14
CA CYS A 360 -8.81 3.98 -22.16
C CYS A 360 -9.34 4.30 -20.74
N TRP A 361 -10.43 5.06 -20.72
CA TRP A 361 -11.33 5.17 -19.56
C TRP A 361 -12.51 4.22 -19.74
N GLU A 362 -12.89 3.56 -18.64
CA GLU A 362 -14.00 2.61 -18.56
C GLU A 362 -14.95 3.08 -17.44
N GLU A 363 -16.24 3.23 -17.74
CA GLU A 363 -17.25 3.53 -16.72
C GLU A 363 -17.62 2.25 -15.95
N LEU A 364 -17.84 2.40 -14.64
CA LEU A 364 -18.08 1.31 -13.70
C LEU A 364 -19.40 1.48 -12.95
N ALA A 365 -19.78 0.46 -12.17
CA ALA A 365 -20.92 0.55 -11.26
C ALA A 365 -20.81 1.83 -10.40
N PRO A 366 -21.87 2.66 -10.34
CA PRO A 366 -21.83 3.92 -9.63
C PRO A 366 -21.84 3.69 -8.11
N MET A 367 -21.26 4.64 -7.39
CA MET A 367 -21.37 4.75 -5.93
C MET A 367 -22.83 4.80 -5.47
N MET A 368 -23.09 4.29 -4.27
CA MET A 368 -24.43 4.35 -3.65
C MET A 368 -24.83 5.81 -3.37
N THR A 369 -23.88 6.63 -2.91
CA THR A 369 -24.09 8.04 -2.58
C THR A 369 -23.44 8.96 -3.63
N ARG A 370 -24.01 10.15 -3.90
CA ARG A 370 -23.28 11.19 -4.67
C ARG A 370 -22.28 11.85 -3.75
N ARG A 371 -21.07 12.12 -4.24
CA ARG A 371 -19.98 12.58 -3.37
C ARG A 371 -19.17 13.69 -4.02
N PHE A 372 -19.37 14.92 -3.55
CA PHE A 372 -18.43 16.03 -3.75
C PHE A 372 -17.59 16.23 -2.48
N GLY A 373 -16.27 16.30 -2.63
CA GLY A 373 -15.34 16.46 -1.51
C GLY A 373 -15.32 15.27 -0.57
N ALA A 374 -15.63 14.06 -1.04
CA ALA A 374 -15.19 12.85 -0.34
C ALA A 374 -13.67 12.68 -0.49
N ALA A 375 -13.08 11.82 0.32
CA ALA A 375 -11.71 11.36 0.13
C ALA A 375 -11.70 9.83 0.07
N ALA A 376 -10.69 9.28 -0.59
CA ALA A 376 -10.59 7.84 -0.84
C ALA A 376 -9.18 7.32 -0.58
N ALA A 377 -9.10 6.04 -0.24
CA ALA A 377 -7.85 5.30 -0.15
C ALA A 377 -8.04 3.85 -0.61
N SER A 378 -6.97 3.22 -1.06
CA SER A 378 -6.97 1.89 -1.68
C SER A 378 -6.07 0.93 -0.92
N ILE A 379 -6.58 -0.25 -0.57
CA ILE A 379 -5.85 -1.26 0.20
C ILE A 379 -6.38 -2.66 -0.18
N GLN A 380 -5.47 -3.64 -0.31
CA GLN A 380 -5.82 -5.05 -0.58
C GLN A 380 -6.78 -5.29 -1.78
N GLY A 381 -6.70 -4.48 -2.84
CA GLY A 381 -7.57 -4.63 -4.02
C GLY A 381 -8.98 -4.05 -3.86
N LYS A 382 -9.28 -3.39 -2.75
CA LYS A 382 -10.52 -2.61 -2.57
C LYS A 382 -10.21 -1.11 -2.55
N LEU A 383 -11.14 -0.31 -3.08
CA LEU A 383 -11.10 1.16 -3.03
C LEU A 383 -12.19 1.64 -2.06
N TYR A 384 -11.83 2.47 -1.09
CA TYR A 384 -12.71 2.90 -0.01
C TYR A 384 -12.93 4.40 -0.11
N VAL A 385 -14.18 4.86 0.00
CA VAL A 385 -14.58 6.26 -0.14
C VAL A 385 -15.33 6.71 1.11
N PHE A 386 -14.90 7.81 1.72
CA PHE A 386 -15.37 8.28 3.02
C PHE A 386 -15.95 9.71 2.91
N GLY A 387 -17.14 9.89 3.48
CA GLY A 387 -17.76 11.20 3.70
C GLY A 387 -18.03 12.01 2.43
N GLY A 388 -17.85 13.34 2.52
CA GLY A 388 -18.17 14.30 1.47
C GLY A 388 -19.51 15.01 1.67
N ASN A 389 -20.12 15.45 0.57
CA ASN A 389 -21.45 16.06 0.50
C ASN A 389 -22.21 15.52 -0.72
N ASP A 390 -23.47 15.13 -0.51
CA ASP A 390 -24.40 14.65 -1.54
C ASP A 390 -25.14 15.81 -2.23
N LEU A 391 -25.55 16.83 -1.49
CA LEU A 391 -26.42 17.89 -2.00
C LEU A 391 -25.70 18.85 -2.95
N GLY A 392 -26.18 18.85 -4.20
CA GLY A 392 -25.94 19.89 -5.18
C GLY A 392 -27.16 20.79 -5.34
N ILE A 393 -26.91 22.10 -5.54
CA ILE A 393 -27.87 23.15 -5.95
C ILE A 393 -28.81 23.68 -4.82
N PHE A 394 -28.74 25.00 -4.62
CA PHE A 394 -29.69 25.89 -3.92
C PHE A 394 -30.20 25.58 -2.48
N LYS A 395 -29.37 25.03 -1.59
CA LYS A 395 -29.48 25.33 -0.14
C LYS A 395 -28.13 25.62 0.50
N PHE A 396 -28.06 26.72 1.27
CA PHE A 396 -27.02 26.88 2.29
C PHE A 396 -27.31 25.84 3.40
N GLY A 397 -26.32 25.03 3.76
CA GLY A 397 -26.51 23.91 4.72
C GLY A 397 -26.73 22.53 4.09
N GLY A 398 -26.08 22.21 2.96
CA GLY A 398 -26.04 20.82 2.48
C GLY A 398 -25.33 19.90 3.48
N THR A 399 -25.93 18.76 3.82
CA THR A 399 -25.47 17.81 4.85
C THR A 399 -24.09 17.23 4.53
N ARG A 400 -23.23 17.07 5.54
CA ARG A 400 -22.00 16.29 5.40
C ARG A 400 -22.25 14.82 5.66
N LEU A 401 -21.71 13.98 4.80
CA LEU A 401 -21.90 12.54 4.86
C LEU A 401 -21.02 11.96 5.97
N THR A 402 -21.63 11.13 6.82
CA THR A 402 -20.94 10.15 7.66
C THR A 402 -20.75 8.82 6.91
N SER A 403 -21.58 8.53 5.90
CA SER A 403 -21.54 7.27 5.16
C SER A 403 -20.20 7.06 4.48
N ALA A 404 -19.78 5.80 4.45
CA ALA A 404 -18.60 5.33 3.75
C ALA A 404 -18.94 4.04 3.00
N GLU A 405 -18.24 3.77 1.91
CA GLU A 405 -18.54 2.67 0.98
C GLU A 405 -17.23 2.19 0.33
N CYS A 406 -17.13 0.90 0.01
CA CYS A 406 -15.98 0.35 -0.70
C CYS A 406 -16.36 -0.39 -1.98
N PHE A 407 -15.51 -0.27 -2.99
CA PHE A 407 -15.62 -0.96 -4.27
C PHE A 407 -14.69 -2.16 -4.29
N CYS A 408 -15.24 -3.34 -4.59
CA CYS A 408 -14.48 -4.56 -4.80
C CYS A 408 -14.05 -4.67 -6.26
N THR A 409 -12.75 -4.58 -6.58
CA THR A 409 -12.30 -4.64 -7.98
C THR A 409 -12.42 -6.04 -8.60
N GLU A 410 -12.65 -7.08 -7.78
CA GLU A 410 -12.84 -8.46 -8.23
C GLU A 410 -14.31 -8.76 -8.62
N THR A 411 -15.29 -8.26 -7.85
CA THR A 411 -16.73 -8.44 -8.17
C THR A 411 -17.31 -7.31 -9.00
N GLY A 412 -16.73 -6.11 -8.93
CA GLY A 412 -17.27 -4.90 -9.56
C GLY A 412 -18.40 -4.22 -8.79
N GLU A 413 -18.59 -4.58 -7.51
CA GLU A 413 -19.71 -4.14 -6.68
C GLU A 413 -19.27 -3.16 -5.58
N TRP A 414 -20.24 -2.38 -5.08
CA TRP A 414 -20.07 -1.51 -3.92
C TRP A 414 -20.69 -2.15 -2.66
N GLU A 415 -19.97 -2.05 -1.54
CA GLU A 415 -20.38 -2.49 -0.20
C GLU A 415 -20.44 -1.26 0.74
N GLU A 416 -21.43 -1.20 1.63
CA GLU A 416 -21.49 -0.16 2.68
C GLU A 416 -20.49 -0.45 3.82
N LEU A 417 -19.94 0.60 4.43
CA LEU A 417 -18.99 0.52 5.54
C LEU A 417 -19.56 1.16 6.81
N PRO A 418 -19.04 0.83 8.01
CA PRO A 418 -19.37 1.54 9.25
C PRO A 418 -19.20 3.06 9.09
N PRO A 419 -20.24 3.88 9.34
CA PRO A 419 -20.19 5.32 9.11
C PRO A 419 -19.25 6.02 10.10
N LEU A 420 -18.61 7.11 9.64
CA LEU A 420 -17.84 8.04 10.46
C LEU A 420 -18.68 8.55 11.64
N ARG A 421 -18.06 8.83 12.80
CA ARG A 421 -18.75 9.45 13.93
C ARG A 421 -19.15 10.90 13.61
N GLU A 422 -18.34 11.61 12.83
CA GLU A 422 -18.55 13.01 12.45
C GLU A 422 -18.59 13.19 10.92
N GLY A 423 -19.67 13.79 10.42
CA GLY A 423 -19.87 14.03 8.99
C GLY A 423 -18.96 15.13 8.47
N ARG A 424 -18.12 14.82 7.47
CA ARG A 424 -17.01 15.71 7.03
C ARG A 424 -16.80 15.69 5.51
N SER A 425 -16.51 16.86 4.92
CA SER A 425 -16.08 17.01 3.51
C SER A 425 -14.69 17.63 3.40
N GLY A 426 -13.93 17.22 2.39
CA GLY A 426 -12.50 17.50 2.25
C GLY A 426 -11.64 16.96 3.39
N PRO A 427 -11.92 15.78 4.00
CA PRO A 427 -11.03 15.22 5.00
C PRO A 427 -9.73 14.71 4.36
N PHE A 428 -8.69 14.63 5.17
CA PHE A 428 -7.46 13.92 4.86
C PHE A 428 -7.69 12.45 5.15
N VAL A 429 -7.55 11.56 4.15
CA VAL A 429 -7.74 10.11 4.32
C VAL A 429 -6.48 9.38 3.87
N ALA A 430 -6.06 8.40 4.67
CA ALA A 430 -4.97 7.50 4.37
C ALA A 430 -5.33 6.06 4.80
N ALA A 431 -4.65 5.08 4.21
CA ALA A 431 -4.77 3.68 4.57
C ALA A 431 -3.38 3.10 4.86
N VAL A 432 -3.27 2.31 5.93
CA VAL A 432 -2.01 1.69 6.35
C VAL A 432 -2.27 0.22 6.64
N VAL A 433 -1.44 -0.67 6.09
CA VAL A 433 -1.28 -2.02 6.64
C VAL A 433 -0.24 -1.91 7.75
N GLN A 434 -0.64 -2.13 9.01
CA GLN A 434 0.32 -2.32 10.09
C GLN A 434 1.01 -3.67 9.89
N GLN A 435 2.09 -3.68 9.11
CA GLN A 435 2.90 -4.88 8.90
C GLN A 435 3.48 -5.33 10.25
N ALA A 436 3.39 -6.65 10.51
CA ALA A 436 4.14 -7.24 11.61
C ALA A 436 5.64 -7.02 11.36
N TRP A 437 6.29 -6.30 12.27
CA TRP A 437 7.74 -6.06 12.19
C TRP A 437 8.53 -7.37 12.18
N GLN A 438 9.70 -7.31 11.54
CA GLN A 438 10.66 -8.41 11.50
C GLN A 438 11.07 -8.80 12.93
N LEU A 439 11.05 -10.10 13.21
CA LEU A 439 11.60 -10.77 14.39
C LEU A 439 12.82 -11.59 13.97
#